data_AF-A0A178ALC7-F1
#
_entry.id   AF-A0A178ALC7-F1
#
_cell.length_a   1.000
_cell.length_b   1.000
_cell.length_c   1.000
_cell.angle_alpha   90.00
_cell.angle_beta   90.00
_cell.angle_gamma   90.00
#
_symmetry.space_group_name_H-M   'P 1'
#
loop_
_entity.id
_entity.type
_entity.pdbx_description
1 polymer ?
#
loop_
_entity_poly.entity_id
_entity_poly.type
_entity_poly.pdbx_seq_one_letter_code
_entity_poly.pdbx_strand_id
1 'polypeptide(L)'
;MTLAFSFRAVALIFASASLFTGLQAIFAPAKFASSLGISLPSTTTTRPTAGAAPATPKHPGASAYVSLLGARQLGTGIILLVFAYQGKWAEAATILSIIGVVVAGTDGWYIANVGGSVGGGLFHAGPGAAIAALAAAFLWAEA
;
A
#
# COMPACT_ATOMS: atom_id res chain seq x y z
N MET A 1 15.08 1.46 -24.86
CA MET A 1 15.06 0.94 -23.47
C MET A 1 14.51 -0.47 -23.53
N THR A 2 15.18 -1.48 -22.99
CA THR A 2 14.67 -2.86 -23.01
C THR A 2 13.58 -3.03 -21.94
N LEU A 3 12.60 -3.91 -22.18
CA LEU A 3 11.53 -4.23 -21.24
C LEU A 3 12.07 -4.62 -19.86
N ALA A 4 13.13 -5.45 -19.83
CA ALA A 4 13.82 -5.85 -18.61
C ALA A 4 14.39 -4.65 -17.83
N PHE A 5 14.99 -3.67 -18.51
CA PHE A 5 15.50 -2.47 -17.84
C PHE A 5 14.35 -1.68 -17.20
N SER A 6 13.28 -1.44 -17.95
CA SER A 6 12.11 -0.71 -17.46
C SER A 6 11.45 -1.40 -16.26
N PHE A 7 11.27 -2.73 -16.33
CA PHE A 7 10.72 -3.51 -15.23
C PHE A 7 11.59 -3.40 -13.97
N ARG A 8 12.91 -3.65 -14.09
CA ARG A 8 13.84 -3.60 -12.95
C ARG A 8 13.86 -2.23 -12.27
N ALA A 9 13.88 -1.16 -13.06
CA ALA A 9 13.84 0.20 -12.55
C ALA A 9 12.54 0.48 -11.78
N VAL A 10 11.38 0.17 -12.38
CA VAL A 10 10.07 0.36 -11.74
C VAL A 10 9.94 -0.50 -10.48
N ALA A 11 10.38 -1.75 -10.51
CA ALA A 11 10.34 -2.66 -9.37
C ALA A 11 11.18 -2.14 -8.20
N LEU A 12 12.39 -1.62 -8.44
CA LEU A 12 13.24 -1.04 -7.41
C LEU A 12 12.67 0.24 -6.81
N ILE A 13 12.11 1.12 -7.64
CA ILE A 13 11.43 2.34 -7.17
C ILE A 13 10.23 1.96 -6.30
N PHE A 14 9.39 1.05 -6.77
CA PHE A 14 8.23 0.59 -6.02
C PHE A 14 8.62 -0.11 -4.71
N ALA A 15 9.64 -0.96 -4.73
CA ALA A 15 10.12 -1.66 -3.53
C ALA A 15 10.61 -0.68 -2.48
N SER A 16 11.39 0.33 -2.88
CA SER A 16 11.88 1.38 -1.99
C SER A 16 10.74 2.23 -1.44
N ALA A 17 9.81 2.66 -2.30
CA ALA A 17 8.63 3.40 -1.87
C ALA A 17 7.75 2.60 -0.89
N SER A 18 7.56 1.29 -1.15
CA SER A 18 6.81 0.39 -0.28
C SER A 18 7.47 0.24 1.09
N LEU A 19 8.80 0.11 1.13
CA LEU A 19 9.57 0.07 2.37
C LEU A 19 9.35 1.35 3.19
N PHE A 20 9.56 2.52 2.58
CA PHE A 20 9.42 3.80 3.29
C PHE A 20 7.99 4.09 3.73
N THR A 21 6.99 3.80 2.89
CA THR A 21 5.57 3.98 3.25
C THR A 21 5.14 3.01 4.36
N GLY A 22 5.65 1.77 4.35
CA GLY A 22 5.45 0.82 5.45
C GLY A 22 6.06 1.30 6.76
N LEU A 23 7.30 1.82 6.74
CA LEU A 23 7.94 2.44 7.91
C LEU A 23 7.13 3.65 8.40
N GLN A 24 6.67 4.51 7.49
CA GLN A 24 5.84 5.66 7.82
C GLN A 24 4.53 5.24 8.49
N ALA A 25 3.88 4.17 8.01
CA ALA A 25 2.66 3.65 8.62
C ALA A 25 2.88 3.12 10.05
N ILE A 26 4.07 2.58 10.34
CA ILE A 26 4.43 2.08 11.67
C ILE A 26 4.78 3.24 12.63
N PHE A 27 5.63 4.17 12.20
CA PHE A 27 6.14 5.24 13.08
C PHE A 27 5.27 6.49 13.11
N ALA A 28 4.45 6.71 12.07
CA ALA A 28 3.58 7.87 11.92
C ALA A 28 2.20 7.48 11.32
N PRO A 29 1.46 6.56 11.96
CA PRO A 29 0.20 5.99 11.43
C PRO A 29 -0.87 7.05 11.13
N ALA A 30 -0.95 8.12 11.93
CA ALA A 30 -1.90 9.21 11.70
C ALA A 30 -1.61 10.00 10.41
N LYS A 31 -0.33 10.29 10.13
CA LYS A 31 0.08 10.97 8.89
C LYS A 31 -0.16 10.06 7.67
N PHE A 32 0.18 8.79 7.81
CA PHE A 32 -0.08 7.79 6.77
C PHE A 32 -1.57 7.65 6.47
N ALA A 33 -2.41 7.47 7.49
CA ALA A 33 -3.86 7.40 7.33
C ALA A 33 -4.44 8.67 6.67
N SER A 34 -3.98 9.85 7.08
CA SER A 34 -4.37 11.11 6.47
C SER A 34 -4.02 11.18 4.98
N SER A 35 -2.88 10.62 4.56
CA SER A 35 -2.51 10.58 3.13
C SER A 35 -3.43 9.68 2.30
N LEU A 36 -4.14 8.75 2.94
CA LEU A 36 -5.15 7.89 2.34
C LEU A 36 -6.57 8.46 2.46
N GLY A 37 -6.74 9.66 3.04
CA GLY A 37 -8.05 10.24 3.33
C GLY A 37 -8.80 9.56 4.49
N ILE A 38 -8.11 8.75 5.29
CA ILE A 38 -8.69 8.01 6.42
C ILE A 38 -8.44 8.79 7.72
N SER A 39 -9.51 9.15 8.43
CA SER A 39 -9.39 9.76 9.76
C SER A 39 -9.27 8.68 10.84
N LEU A 40 -8.13 8.66 11.54
CA LEU A 40 -7.98 7.86 12.76
C LEU A 40 -8.55 8.61 13.97
N PRO A 41 -9.12 7.91 14.96
CA PRO A 41 -9.49 8.53 16.23
C PRO A 41 -8.25 9.16 16.88
N SER A 42 -8.32 10.45 17.22
CA SER A 42 -7.26 11.10 18.01
C SER A 42 -7.18 10.41 19.37
N THR A 43 -6.02 9.85 19.72
CA THR A 43 -5.71 9.38 21.09
C THR A 43 -5.48 10.55 22.04
N THR A 44 -6.19 11.66 21.87
CA THR A 44 -6.24 12.69 22.89
C THR A 44 -7.11 12.12 24.00
N THR A 45 -6.48 11.71 25.09
CA THR A 45 -7.12 11.43 26.37
C THR A 45 -7.71 12.72 26.91
N THR A 46 -8.75 13.26 26.26
CA THR A 46 -9.62 14.25 26.87
C THR A 46 -10.41 13.50 27.92
N ARG A 47 -10.05 13.72 29.18
CA ARG A 47 -10.81 13.29 30.36
C ARG A 47 -12.30 13.47 30.05
N PRO A 48 -13.12 12.41 30.13
CA PRO A 48 -14.52 12.51 29.74
C PRO A 48 -15.18 13.58 30.60
N THR A 49 -15.60 14.67 29.96
CA THR A 49 -16.56 15.60 30.56
C THR A 49 -17.85 14.83 30.71
N ALA A 50 -18.30 14.67 31.96
CA ALA A 50 -19.54 13.97 32.28
C ALA A 50 -20.70 14.62 31.48
N GLY A 51 -21.20 13.92 30.45
CA GLY A 51 -22.28 14.39 29.60
C GLY A 51 -22.05 14.28 28.08
N ALA A 52 -20.82 14.07 27.61
CA ALA A 52 -20.58 13.83 26.19
C ALA A 52 -20.85 12.36 25.83
N ALA A 53 -21.83 12.11 24.96
CA ALA A 53 -22.02 10.79 24.37
C ALA A 53 -20.71 10.33 23.71
N PRO A 54 -20.27 9.07 23.90
CA PRO A 54 -19.05 8.59 23.27
C PRO A 54 -19.17 8.76 21.77
N ALA A 55 -18.24 9.52 21.17
CA ALA A 55 -18.19 9.67 19.72
C ALA A 55 -17.95 8.28 19.12
N THR A 56 -18.97 7.71 18.48
CA THR A 56 -18.84 6.44 17.77
C THR A 56 -17.80 6.64 16.67
N PRO A 57 -16.72 5.84 16.63
CA PRO A 57 -15.73 5.99 15.57
C PRO A 57 -16.42 5.81 14.23
N LYS A 58 -16.26 6.81 13.34
CA LYS A 58 -16.92 6.87 12.02
C LYS A 58 -16.61 5.61 11.17
N HIS A 59 -15.48 4.97 11.43
CA HIS A 59 -15.03 3.73 10.78
C HIS A 59 -14.40 2.77 11.80
N PRO A 60 -15.18 1.86 12.42
CA PRO A 60 -14.63 0.80 13.25
C PRO A 60 -13.68 -0.06 12.39
N GLY A 61 -12.42 -0.17 12.80
CA GLY A 61 -11.39 -0.94 12.08
C GLY A 61 -10.38 -0.14 11.27
N ALA A 62 -10.54 1.17 11.11
CA ALA A 62 -9.58 2.00 10.35
C ALA A 62 -8.13 1.90 10.88
N SER A 63 -7.95 1.82 12.20
CA SER A 63 -6.61 1.63 12.78
C SER A 63 -6.01 0.27 12.46
N ALA A 64 -6.81 -0.80 12.51
CA ALA A 64 -6.34 -2.15 12.19
C ALA A 64 -5.99 -2.27 10.70
N TYR A 65 -6.80 -1.66 9.82
CA TYR A 65 -6.52 -1.54 8.40
C TYR A 65 -5.20 -0.83 8.13
N VAL A 66 -4.97 0.34 8.74
CA VAL A 66 -3.73 1.12 8.59
C VAL A 66 -2.51 0.32 9.04
N SER A 67 -2.60 -0.37 10.18
CA SER A 67 -1.51 -1.22 10.66
C SER A 67 -1.22 -2.40 9.71
N LEU A 68 -2.27 -3.07 9.20
CA LEU A 68 -2.11 -4.18 8.26
C LEU A 68 -1.49 -3.71 6.93
N LEU A 69 -1.97 -2.58 6.39
CA LEU A 69 -1.44 -1.99 5.17
C LEU A 69 0.03 -1.60 5.35
N GLY A 70 0.37 -0.98 6.48
CA GLY A 70 1.76 -0.63 6.81
C GLY A 70 2.69 -1.84 6.87
N ALA A 71 2.29 -2.89 7.58
CA ALA A 71 3.05 -4.13 7.67
C ALA A 71 3.21 -4.80 6.29
N ARG A 72 2.15 -4.79 5.46
CA ARG A 72 2.17 -5.34 4.11
C ARG A 72 3.13 -4.57 3.20
N GLN A 73 3.12 -3.23 3.22
CA GLN A 73 4.03 -2.44 2.37
C GLN A 73 5.48 -2.60 2.81
N LEU A 74 5.73 -2.63 4.12
CA LEU A 74 7.07 -2.90 4.66
C LEU A 74 7.57 -4.28 4.20
N GLY A 75 6.79 -5.33 4.43
CA GLY A 75 7.15 -6.69 4.04
C GLY A 75 7.38 -6.84 2.54
N THR A 76 6.49 -6.25 1.74
CA THR A 76 6.62 -6.23 0.27
C THR A 76 7.90 -5.55 -0.17
N GLY A 77 8.21 -4.36 0.37
CA GLY A 77 9.44 -3.63 0.04
C GLY A 77 10.69 -4.45 0.37
N ILE A 78 10.74 -5.06 1.55
CA ILE A 78 11.87 -5.92 1.97
C ILE A 78 12.02 -7.12 1.03
N ILE A 79 10.95 -7.86 0.76
CA ILE A 79 10.99 -9.06 -0.10
C ILE A 79 11.50 -8.70 -1.50
N LEU A 80 10.97 -7.62 -2.10
CA LEU A 80 11.36 -7.20 -3.43
C LEU A 80 12.81 -6.72 -3.51
N LEU A 81 13.31 -6.01 -2.49
CA LEU A 81 14.72 -5.61 -2.41
C LEU A 81 15.65 -6.82 -2.26
N VAL A 82 15.26 -7.82 -1.45
CA VAL A 82 16.01 -9.07 -1.31
C VAL A 82 16.06 -9.83 -2.64
N PHE A 83 14.93 -9.94 -3.34
CA PHE A 83 14.90 -10.59 -4.66
C PHE A 83 15.73 -9.84 -5.70
N ALA A 84 15.63 -8.51 -5.74
CA ALA A 84 16.46 -7.70 -6.62
C ALA A 84 17.95 -7.89 -6.34
N TYR A 85 18.36 -7.90 -5.06
CA TYR A 85 19.74 -8.18 -4.64
C TYR A 85 20.21 -9.58 -5.08
N GLN A 86 19.34 -10.58 -5.03
CA GLN A 86 19.62 -11.95 -5.48
C GLN A 86 19.51 -12.15 -6.99
N GLY A 87 19.15 -11.13 -7.76
CA GLY A 87 18.89 -11.25 -9.20
C GLY A 87 17.61 -12.04 -9.55
N LYS A 88 16.73 -12.27 -8.58
CA LYS A 88 15.46 -13.02 -8.69
C LYS A 88 14.33 -12.18 -9.28
N TRP A 89 14.54 -11.74 -10.52
CA TRP A 89 13.64 -10.80 -11.20
C TRP A 89 12.31 -11.45 -11.62
N ALA A 90 12.31 -12.75 -11.94
CA ALA A 90 11.09 -13.48 -12.27
C ALA A 90 10.19 -13.64 -11.03
N GLU A 91 10.77 -13.92 -9.87
CA GLU A 91 10.03 -14.02 -8.61
C GLU A 91 9.50 -12.64 -8.17
N ALA A 92 10.31 -11.58 -8.34
CA ALA A 92 9.84 -10.21 -8.10
C ALA A 92 8.67 -9.84 -9.03
N ALA A 93 8.75 -10.19 -10.31
CA ALA A 93 7.67 -9.95 -11.27
C ALA A 93 6.41 -10.75 -10.94
N THR A 94 6.56 -11.99 -10.51
CA THR A 94 5.45 -12.86 -10.08
C THR A 94 4.72 -12.27 -8.88
N ILE A 95 5.45 -11.77 -7.89
CA ILE A 95 4.84 -11.09 -6.75
C ILE A 95 4.11 -9.83 -7.23
N LEU A 96 4.78 -8.98 -8.00
CA LEU A 96 4.23 -7.70 -8.46
C LEU A 96 2.99 -7.85 -9.34
N SER A 97 2.91 -8.87 -10.19
CA SER A 97 1.73 -9.14 -11.02
C SER A 97 0.51 -9.52 -10.19
N ILE A 98 0.71 -10.25 -9.08
CA ILE A 98 -0.37 -10.66 -8.18
C ILE A 98 -0.79 -9.48 -7.28
N ILE A 99 0.15 -8.89 -6.54
CA ILE A 99 -0.18 -7.87 -5.54
C ILE A 99 -0.65 -6.56 -6.20
N GLY A 100 -0.11 -6.20 -7.37
CA GLY A 100 -0.52 -5.00 -8.09
C GLY A 100 -1.99 -5.05 -8.55
N VAL A 101 -2.59 -6.24 -8.65
CA VAL A 101 -4.03 -6.40 -8.93
C VAL A 101 -4.82 -6.63 -7.64
N VAL A 102 -4.48 -7.69 -6.89
CA VAL A 102 -5.29 -8.16 -5.76
C VAL A 102 -5.21 -7.19 -4.59
N VAL A 103 -3.98 -6.85 -4.17
CA VAL A 103 -3.75 -5.98 -3.01
C VAL A 103 -4.16 -4.55 -3.33
N ALA A 104 -3.60 -3.97 -4.41
CA ALA A 104 -3.88 -2.58 -4.76
C ALA A 104 -5.36 -2.36 -5.10
N GLY A 105 -6.02 -3.35 -5.73
CA GLY A 105 -7.46 -3.30 -5.98
C GLY A 105 -8.31 -3.36 -4.71
N THR A 106 -7.98 -4.26 -3.78
CA THR A 106 -8.70 -4.38 -2.50
C THR A 106 -8.52 -3.11 -1.65
N ASP A 107 -7.29 -2.59 -1.58
CA ASP A 107 -6.97 -1.38 -0.81
C ASP A 107 -7.62 -0.14 -1.46
N GLY A 108 -7.62 -0.06 -2.80
CA GLY A 108 -8.32 0.98 -3.55
C GLY A 108 -9.84 0.95 -3.34
N TRP A 109 -10.44 -0.24 -3.34
CA TRP A 109 -11.86 -0.40 -3.00
C TRP A 109 -12.15 0.04 -1.56
N TYR A 110 -11.31 -0.33 -0.60
CA TYR A 110 -11.49 0.08 0.78
C TYR A 110 -11.37 1.61 0.94
N ILE A 111 -10.37 2.24 0.32
CA ILE A 111 -10.20 3.71 0.35
C ILE A 111 -11.41 4.42 -0.29
N ALA A 112 -11.93 3.90 -1.41
CA ALA A 112 -13.09 4.49 -2.06
C ALA A 112 -14.34 4.47 -1.17
N ASN A 113 -14.57 3.36 -0.46
CA ASN A 113 -15.79 3.16 0.34
C ASN A 113 -15.67 3.70 1.77
N VAL A 114 -14.51 3.54 2.39
CA VAL A 114 -14.28 3.89 3.80
C VAL A 114 -13.57 5.23 3.95
N GLY A 115 -12.61 5.54 3.07
CA GLY A 115 -11.98 6.86 3.00
C GLY A 115 -12.88 7.93 2.35
N GLY A 116 -13.97 7.51 1.69
CA GLY A 116 -14.96 8.40 1.08
C GLY A 116 -14.48 9.11 -0.19
N SER A 117 -13.44 8.59 -0.86
CA SER A 117 -12.88 9.17 -2.08
C SER A 117 -12.60 8.13 -3.15
N VAL A 118 -13.49 8.07 -4.16
CA VAL A 118 -13.28 7.23 -5.36
C VAL A 118 -11.98 7.60 -6.08
N GLY A 119 -11.68 8.90 -6.17
CA GLY A 119 -10.42 9.38 -6.73
C GLY A 119 -9.20 8.92 -5.93
N GLY A 120 -9.29 8.90 -4.60
CA GLY A 120 -8.25 8.36 -3.73
C GLY A 120 -8.04 6.85 -3.92
N GLY A 121 -9.14 6.10 -4.04
CA GLY A 121 -9.10 4.67 -4.34
C GLY A 121 -8.44 4.37 -5.69
N LEU A 122 -8.78 5.11 -6.73
CA LEU A 122 -8.18 4.97 -8.06
C LEU A 122 -6.70 5.38 -8.07
N PHE A 123 -6.35 6.46 -7.38
CA PHE A 123 -4.96 6.90 -7.26
C PHE A 123 -4.08 5.87 -6.54
N HIS A 124 -4.66 5.08 -5.63
CA HIS A 124 -3.96 3.98 -4.97
C HIS A 124 -3.86 2.72 -5.86
N ALA A 125 -4.97 2.30 -6.47
CA ALA A 125 -5.02 1.07 -7.26
C ALA A 125 -4.34 1.18 -8.64
N GLY A 126 -4.41 2.35 -9.27
CA GLY A 126 -3.94 2.59 -10.64
C GLY A 126 -2.45 2.28 -10.84
N PRO A 127 -1.54 2.85 -10.02
CA PRO A 127 -0.12 2.52 -10.09
C PRO A 127 0.15 1.02 -9.91
N GLY A 128 -0.58 0.35 -8.99
CA GLY A 128 -0.48 -1.09 -8.78
C GLY A 128 -0.82 -1.89 -10.04
N ALA A 129 -1.92 -1.55 -10.70
CA ALA A 129 -2.35 -2.22 -11.93
C ALA A 129 -1.34 -2.03 -13.08
N ALA A 130 -0.78 -0.82 -13.22
CA ALA A 130 0.25 -0.55 -14.22
C ALA A 130 1.53 -1.34 -13.97
N ILE A 131 1.97 -1.44 -12.71
CA ILE A 131 3.13 -2.25 -12.32
C ILE A 131 2.85 -3.74 -12.56
N ALA A 132 1.65 -4.23 -12.25
CA ALA A 132 1.28 -5.61 -12.51
C ALA A 132 1.30 -5.95 -14.00
N ALA A 133 0.80 -5.06 -14.86
CA ALA A 133 0.84 -5.23 -16.30
C ALA A 133 2.29 -5.28 -16.82
N LEU A 134 3.16 -4.38 -16.34
CA LEU A 134 4.58 -4.38 -16.69
C LEU A 134 5.28 -5.68 -16.22
N ALA A 135 4.97 -6.15 -15.02
CA ALA A 135 5.52 -7.38 -14.47
C ALA A 135 5.06 -8.63 -15.26
N ALA A 136 3.79 -8.69 -15.63
CA ALA A 136 3.26 -9.75 -16.48
C ALA A 136 3.91 -9.75 -17.87
N ALA A 137 4.09 -8.57 -18.47
CA ALA A 137 4.79 -8.44 -19.74
C ALA A 137 6.26 -8.91 -19.65
N PHE A 138 6.96 -8.58 -18.56
CA PHE A 138 8.31 -9.06 -18.30
C PHE A 138 8.35 -10.60 -18.21
N LEU A 139 7.45 -11.21 -17.45
CA LEU A 139 7.35 -12.68 -17.35
C LEU A 139 7.06 -13.34 -18.70
N TRP A 140 6.17 -12.75 -19.49
CA TRP A 140 5.85 -13.26 -20.82
C TRP A 140 7.04 -13.22 -21.78
N ALA A 141 7.88 -12.18 -21.69
CA ALA A 141 9.03 -12.02 -22.57
C ALA A 141 10.25 -12.87 -22.18
N GLU A 142 10.33 -13.31 -20.92
CA GLU A 142 11.41 -14.14 -20.38
C GLU A 142 11.03 -15.64 -20.34
N ALA A 143 9.79 -15.98 -20.70
CA ALA A 143 9.29 -17.35 -20.84
C ALA A 143 9.65 -17.97 -22.20
#